data_AF-A0A2V7JVF8-F1
#
_entry.id   AF-A0A2V7JVF8-F1
#
_cell.length_a   1.000
_cell.length_b   1.000
_cell.length_c   1.000
_cell.angle_alpha   90.00
_cell.angle_beta   90.00
_cell.angle_gamma   90.00
#
_symmetry.space_group_name_H-M   'P 1'
#
loop_
_entity.id
_entity.type
_entity.pdbx_description
1 polymer ?
#
loop_
_entity_poly.entity_id
_entity_poly.type
_entity_poly.pdbx_seq_one_letter_code
_entity_poly.pdbx_strand_id
1 'polypeptide(L)'
;MSLPEEDPLDLDFPLGDGTAETTASVYCPYCNETVEIAIDPGGGPSQQYVEDCEVCCQPWTVNLHYNGDGTAKVSVTPLDQ
;
A
#
# COMPACT_ATOMS: atom_id res chain seq x y z
N MET A 1 -31.86 7.79 -29.21
CA MET A 1 -30.57 7.13 -28.89
C MET A 1 -29.48 8.00 -29.48
N SER A 2 -28.87 8.83 -28.64
CA SER A 2 -27.77 9.71 -29.01
C SER A 2 -26.70 9.49 -27.94
N LEU A 3 -25.47 9.18 -28.37
CA LEU A 3 -24.33 8.86 -27.52
C LEU A 3 -24.02 10.04 -26.59
N PRO A 4 -23.60 9.82 -25.33
CA PRO A 4 -23.13 10.92 -24.50
C PRO A 4 -21.81 11.44 -25.08
N GLU A 5 -21.69 12.76 -25.15
CA GLU A 5 -20.45 13.45 -25.47
C GLU A 5 -19.44 13.12 -24.36
N GLU A 6 -18.33 12.46 -24.69
CA GLU A 6 -17.25 12.20 -23.74
C GLU A 6 -16.64 13.55 -23.33
N ASP A 7 -16.76 13.91 -22.05
CA ASP A 7 -16.33 15.20 -21.51
C ASP A 7 -14.79 15.31 -21.61
N PRO A 8 -14.23 16.33 -22.27
CA PRO A 8 -12.79 16.42 -22.50
C PRO A 8 -11.96 16.54 -21.21
N LEU A 9 -12.60 16.76 -20.05
CA LEU A 9 -11.94 16.76 -18.75
C LEU A 9 -11.56 15.37 -18.24
N ASP A 10 -12.14 14.30 -18.79
CA ASP A 10 -11.80 12.90 -18.46
C ASP A 10 -10.47 12.44 -19.12
N LEU A 11 -9.96 13.21 -20.09
CA LEU A 11 -8.76 12.87 -20.85
C LEU A 11 -7.47 13.51 -20.30
N ASP A 12 -7.58 14.65 -19.61
CA ASP A 12 -6.44 15.35 -18.98
C ASP A 12 -6.15 14.87 -17.55
N PHE A 13 -7.11 14.18 -16.93
CA PHE A 13 -6.96 13.50 -15.66
C PHE A 13 -7.36 12.04 -15.86
N PRO A 14 -6.47 11.19 -16.42
CA PRO A 14 -6.77 9.77 -16.45
C PRO A 14 -7.07 9.37 -15.01
N LEU A 15 -8.30 8.93 -14.77
CA LEU A 15 -8.68 8.23 -13.56
C LEU A 15 -7.83 6.94 -13.54
N GLY A 16 -6.55 7.05 -13.13
CA GLY A 16 -6.08 6.09 -12.13
C GLY A 16 -7.16 6.20 -11.07
N ASP A 17 -7.93 5.13 -10.85
CA ASP A 17 -9.28 5.12 -10.28
C ASP A 17 -9.44 5.79 -8.89
N GLY A 18 -8.43 6.51 -8.42
CA GLY A 18 -8.38 7.27 -7.20
C GLY A 18 -8.17 6.38 -5.99
N THR A 19 -8.03 5.07 -6.19
CA THR A 19 -7.91 4.10 -5.11
C THR A 19 -6.47 3.66 -5.00
N ALA A 20 -5.70 4.41 -4.21
CA ALA A 20 -4.42 3.89 -3.75
C ALA A 20 -4.64 2.59 -2.97
N GLU A 21 -3.68 1.67 -3.05
CA GLU A 21 -3.75 0.40 -2.33
C GLU A 21 -3.81 0.66 -0.81
N THR A 22 -4.74 -0.03 -0.13
CA THR A 22 -4.98 0.13 1.31
C THR A 22 -4.68 -1.12 2.14
N THR A 23 -4.31 -2.21 1.48
CA THR A 23 -3.84 -3.45 2.11
C THR A 23 -2.67 -4.04 1.33
N ALA A 24 -1.82 -4.81 2.00
CA ALA A 24 -0.71 -5.53 1.37
C ALA A 24 -0.43 -6.86 2.08
N SER A 25 -0.12 -7.91 1.32
CA SER A 25 0.35 -9.18 1.89
C SER A 25 1.88 -9.19 2.04
N VAL A 26 2.37 -9.47 3.24
CA VAL A 26 3.79 -9.53 3.57
C VAL A 26 4.14 -10.86 4.25
N TYR A 27 5.43 -11.23 4.19
CA TYR A 27 5.93 -12.41 4.88
C TYR A 27 6.62 -12.02 6.18
N CYS A 28 6.20 -12.63 7.28
CA CYS A 28 6.85 -12.44 8.57
C CYS A 28 8.30 -12.93 8.53
N PRO A 29 9.31 -12.11 8.85
CA PRO A 29 10.69 -12.55 8.92
C PRO A 29 11.00 -13.44 10.14
N TYR A 30 10.08 -13.53 11.11
CA TYR A 30 10.24 -14.32 12.34
C TYR A 30 9.58 -15.71 12.27
N CYS A 31 8.29 -15.78 11.91
CA CYS A 31 7.53 -17.04 11.86
C CYS A 31 7.25 -17.56 10.44
N ASN A 32 7.67 -16.84 9.39
CA ASN A 32 7.49 -17.20 7.98
C ASN A 32 6.03 -17.30 7.50
N GLU A 33 5.07 -16.81 8.29
CA GLU A 33 3.67 -16.75 7.90
C GLU A 33 3.37 -15.57 6.97
N THR A 34 2.35 -15.70 6.14
CA THR A 34 1.83 -14.60 5.33
C THR A 34 0.81 -13.81 6.14
N VAL A 35 1.03 -12.51 6.27
CA VAL A 35 0.16 -11.59 7.02
C VAL A 35 -0.33 -10.50 6.08
N GLU A 36 -1.62 -10.19 6.14
CA GLU A 36 -2.20 -9.04 5.42
C GLU A 36 -2.19 -7.83 6.36
N ILE A 37 -1.53 -6.75 5.96
CA ILE A 37 -1.43 -5.53 6.75
C ILE A 37 -2.21 -4.40 6.07
N ALA A 38 -2.73 -3.46 6.87
CA ALA A 38 -3.34 -2.25 6.38
C ALA A 38 -2.27 -1.20 6.06
N ILE A 39 -2.42 -0.49 4.94
CA ILE A 39 -1.52 0.58 4.51
C ILE A 39 -2.34 1.84 4.20
N ASP A 40 -1.81 3.01 4.54
CA ASP A 40 -2.52 4.28 4.38
C ASP A 40 -1.75 5.24 3.45
N PRO A 41 -2.30 5.64 2.29
CA PRO A 41 -1.68 6.63 1.42
C PRO A 41 -1.60 8.04 2.03
N GLY A 42 -2.38 8.33 3.08
CA GLY A 42 -2.43 9.62 3.76
C GLY A 42 -1.12 10.04 4.45
N GLY A 43 -0.23 9.09 4.74
CA GLY A 43 1.08 9.34 5.35
C GLY A 43 2.15 9.89 4.40
N GLY A 44 1.84 10.00 3.10
CA GLY A 44 2.77 10.45 2.06
C GLY A 44 3.41 9.30 1.26
N PRO A 45 4.24 9.61 0.26
CA PRO A 45 4.73 8.61 -0.70
C PRO A 45 5.78 7.66 -0.13
N SER A 46 6.42 7.99 1.00
CA SER A 46 7.38 7.12 1.67
C SER A 46 7.10 7.14 3.16
N GLN A 47 6.89 5.95 3.72
CA GLN A 47 6.51 5.77 5.11
C GLN A 47 7.32 4.64 5.72
N GLN A 48 7.69 4.82 6.98
CA GLN A 48 8.35 3.82 7.79
C GLN A 48 7.72 3.83 9.17
N TYR A 49 7.25 2.67 9.61
CA TYR A 49 6.66 2.50 10.92
C TYR A 49 6.94 1.10 11.46
N VAL A 50 6.72 0.94 12.77
CA VAL A 50 6.88 -0.34 13.46
C VAL A 50 5.50 -0.92 13.71
N GLU A 51 5.34 -2.20 13.43
CA GLU A 51 4.13 -2.97 13.69
C GLU A 51 4.52 -4.36 14.22
N ASP A 52 3.63 -5.01 14.95
CA ASP A 52 3.86 -6.36 15.47
C ASP A 52 3.21 -7.40 14.55
N CYS A 53 3.88 -8.54 14.35
CA CYS A 53 3.28 -9.65 13.62
C CYS A 53 2.01 -10.17 14.33
N GLU A 54 0.87 -10.20 13.64
CA GLU A 54 -0.39 -10.73 14.19
C GLU A 54 -0.34 -12.22 14.59
N VAL A 55 0.64 -12.97 14.07
CA VAL A 55 0.78 -14.41 14.36
C VAL A 55 1.74 -14.67 15.52
N CYS A 56 2.93 -14.06 15.52
CA CYS A 56 3.99 -14.36 16.50
C CYS A 56 4.32 -13.21 17.46
N CYS A 57 3.62 -12.07 17.36
CA CYS A 57 3.79 -10.89 18.22
C CYS A 57 5.25 -10.40 18.31
N GLN A 58 6.01 -10.50 17.21
CA GLN A 58 7.37 -9.97 17.13
C GLN A 58 7.33 -8.64 16.36
N PRO A 59 8.06 -7.61 16.83
CA PRO A 59 8.07 -6.30 16.19
C PRO A 59 8.88 -6.34 14.89
N TRP A 60 8.32 -5.75 13.83
CA TRP A 60 9.00 -5.54 12.56
C TRP A 60 8.92 -4.08 12.13
N THR A 61 9.84 -3.67 11.25
CA THR A 61 9.78 -2.38 10.57
C THR A 61 9.12 -2.57 9.21
N VAL A 62 8.02 -1.87 8.98
CA VAL A 62 7.34 -1.79 7.67
C VAL A 62 7.91 -0.60 6.91
N ASN A 63 8.37 -0.85 5.68
CA ASN A 63 8.78 0.17 4.73
C ASN A 63 7.77 0.18 3.58
N LEU A 64 7.08 1.30 3.41
CA LEU A 64 6.00 1.48 2.44
C LEU A 64 6.35 2.62 1.48
N HIS A 65 6.19 2.37 0.19
CA HIS A 65 6.36 3.37 -0.86
C HIS A 65 5.18 3.34 -1.83
N TYR A 66 4.48 4.47 -1.93
CA TYR A 66 3.42 4.64 -2.93
C TYR A 66 3.99 5.21 -4.23
N ASN A 67 3.65 4.56 -5.33
CA ASN A 67 3.94 5.05 -6.67
C ASN A 67 2.88 6.06 -7.13
N GLY A 68 3.19 6.83 -8.16
CA GLY A 68 2.28 7.84 -8.72
C GLY A 68 1.02 7.27 -9.37
N ASP A 69 0.95 5.96 -9.57
CA ASP A 69 -0.22 5.24 -10.07
C ASP A 69 -1.13 4.69 -8.95
N GLY A 70 -0.79 4.91 -7.67
CA GLY A 70 -1.54 4.41 -6.52
C GLY A 70 -1.10 3.03 -6.02
N THR A 71 -0.18 2.35 -6.70
CA THR A 71 0.36 1.06 -6.23
C THR A 71 1.30 1.25 -5.06
N ALA A 72 1.28 0.30 -4.12
CA ALA A 72 2.10 0.29 -2.94
C ALA A 72 3.19 -0.78 -3.03
N LYS A 73 4.42 -0.38 -2.75
CA LYS A 73 5.54 -1.29 -2.52
C LYS A 73 5.79 -1.40 -1.03
N VAL A 74 5.56 -2.59 -0.50
CA VAL A 74 5.75 -2.89 0.93
C VAL A 74 6.88 -3.88 1.11
N SER A 75 7.72 -3.63 2.10
CA SER A 75 8.74 -4.58 2.57
C SER A 75 8.90 -4.51 4.07
N VAL A 76 8.98 -5.66 4.73
CA VAL A 76 9.16 -5.77 6.17
C VAL A 76 10.56 -6.27 6.52
N THR A 77 11.13 -5.74 7.61
CA THR A 77 12.42 -6.18 8.15
C THR A 77 12.31 -6.37 9.66
N PRO A 78 13.08 -7.30 10.29
CA PRO A 78 13.17 -7.39 11.75
C PRO A 78 13.55 -6.04 12.37
N LEU A 79 12.93 -5.66 13.49
CA LEU A 79 13.27 -4.40 14.18
C LEU A 79 14.62 -4.50 14.91
N ASP A 80 15.00 -5.70 15.35
CA ASP A 80 16.17 -5.94 16.20
C ASP A 80 17.53 -5.88 15.46
N GLN A 81 17.61 -5.16 14.35
CA GLN A 81 18.82 -5.01 13.52
C GLN A 81 19.54 -3.68 13.75
#